data_AF-A0AA88YRD8-F1
#
_entry.id   AF-A0AA88YRD8-F1
#
_cell.length_a   1.000
_cell.length_b   1.000
_cell.length_c   1.000
_cell.angle_alpha   90.00
_cell.angle_beta   90.00
_cell.angle_gamma   90.00
#
_symmetry.space_group_name_H-M   'P 1'
#
loop_
_entity.id
_entity.type
_entity.pdbx_description
1 polymer ?
#
loop_
_entity_poly.entity_id
_entity_poly.type
_entity_poly.pdbx_seq_one_letter_code
_entity_poly.pdbx_strand_id
1 'polypeptide(L)'
;MDACLNTMETDSSPNFSFRNSDPYYQSGAVPFVNTYKVEAENQRRPCLPYIPYQNIDPPPPPCKTSETLWKYPEYVYFKERLASFKDWPKYLKGPSKKDLARAGVIEQTFPRDVVQSINNTPNRSLNGRTPASVNKDNEEEVRLDSYLIRRKSDKVKTKTMSKPKPYTLKIGDQVRITHLKRVFQRDYDQTYTEEVFIIKSRHISQDIPIYKLVDMMDEPILGSFYANELQKVTKDENTVWRIEKILKERKTKDRTEVKVRWAGWPNKFDSWIAKGDIKDT
;
A
#
# COMPACT_ATOMS: atom_id res chain seq x y z
N MET A 1 -32.70 -11.60 12.87
CA MET A 1 -31.61 -12.50 13.25
C MET A 1 -30.55 -12.35 12.18
N ASP A 2 -29.73 -11.30 12.31
CA ASP A 2 -28.64 -11.07 11.36
C ASP A 2 -27.36 -11.49 12.06
N ALA A 3 -26.90 -12.71 11.75
CA ALA A 3 -25.55 -13.12 12.10
C ALA A 3 -24.60 -12.34 11.20
N CYS A 4 -24.33 -11.08 11.57
CA CYS A 4 -23.26 -10.30 10.98
C CYS A 4 -21.94 -11.00 11.33
N LEU A 5 -21.47 -11.86 10.43
CA LEU A 5 -20.15 -12.49 10.54
C LEU A 5 -19.09 -11.38 10.66
N ASN A 6 -18.16 -11.53 11.61
CA ASN A 6 -17.10 -10.54 11.81
C ASN A 6 -16.16 -10.56 10.60
N THR A 7 -16.15 -9.45 9.86
CA THR A 7 -15.31 -9.26 8.69
C THR A 7 -14.10 -8.42 9.09
N MET A 8 -12.89 -8.93 8.85
CA MET A 8 -11.65 -8.18 9.07
C MET A 8 -10.91 -7.97 7.76
N GLU A 9 -10.62 -6.70 7.46
CA GLU A 9 -9.89 -6.31 6.26
C GLU A 9 -8.38 -6.38 6.48
N THR A 10 -7.69 -7.01 5.53
CA THR A 10 -6.24 -7.06 5.47
C THR A 10 -5.78 -6.76 4.05
N ASP A 11 -4.52 -6.35 3.88
CA ASP A 11 -3.97 -5.98 2.57
C ASP A 11 -4.10 -7.12 1.52
N SER A 12 -4.05 -8.39 1.95
CA SER A 12 -4.18 -9.54 1.03
C SER A 12 -5.59 -10.11 0.91
N SER A 13 -6.51 -9.72 1.80
CA SER A 13 -7.94 -10.06 1.75
C SER A 13 -8.81 -8.81 1.91
N PRO A 14 -8.84 -7.91 0.91
CA PRO A 14 -9.75 -6.78 0.91
C PRO A 14 -11.20 -7.26 0.77
N ASN A 15 -12.13 -6.65 1.52
CA ASN A 15 -13.55 -6.93 1.38
C ASN A 15 -14.04 -6.50 -0.01
N PHE A 16 -14.32 -7.48 -0.86
CA PHE A 16 -14.95 -7.25 -2.17
C PHE A 16 -16.48 -7.15 -2.09
N SER A 17 -17.08 -7.23 -0.90
CA SER A 17 -18.51 -7.10 -0.71
C SER A 17 -18.95 -5.62 -0.73
N PHE A 18 -19.64 -5.25 -1.82
CA PHE A 18 -20.42 -4.01 -2.05
C PHE A 18 -19.66 -2.73 -2.43
N ARG A 19 -19.10 -2.71 -3.65
CA ARG A 19 -19.32 -1.52 -4.51
C ARG A 19 -20.66 -1.72 -5.21
N ASN A 20 -21.72 -1.13 -4.66
CA ASN A 20 -22.97 -0.99 -5.39
C ASN A 20 -22.66 -0.32 -6.74
N SER A 21 -22.92 -1.05 -7.80
CA SER A 21 -22.93 -0.58 -9.18
C SER A 21 -24.19 0.25 -9.39
N ASP A 22 -24.14 1.54 -9.06
CA ASP A 22 -25.10 2.53 -9.57
C ASP A 22 -24.44 3.32 -10.70
N PRO A 23 -24.90 3.20 -11.96
CA PRO A 23 -24.27 3.82 -13.13
C PRO A 23 -24.74 5.26 -13.40
N TYR A 24 -25.39 5.94 -12.45
CA TYR A 24 -25.84 7.32 -12.63
C TYR A 24 -25.55 8.15 -11.38
N TYR A 25 -24.37 8.79 -11.31
CA TYR A 25 -24.25 10.08 -10.64
C TYR A 25 -23.09 10.87 -11.26
N GLN A 26 -23.45 12.00 -11.86
CA GLN A 26 -22.56 12.94 -12.53
C GLN A 26 -21.60 13.62 -11.53
N SER A 27 -20.45 13.98 -12.09
CA SER A 27 -19.48 14.96 -11.61
C SER A 27 -20.08 16.08 -10.76
N GLY A 28 -19.68 16.14 -9.49
CA GLY A 28 -19.85 17.28 -8.61
C GLY A 28 -18.69 17.33 -7.63
N ALA A 29 -17.68 18.15 -7.93
CA ALA A 29 -16.63 18.47 -6.99
C ALA A 29 -17.23 19.29 -5.83
N VAL A 30 -17.32 18.69 -4.65
CA VAL A 30 -17.67 19.42 -3.42
C VAL A 30 -16.34 19.84 -2.76
N PRO A 31 -16.07 21.13 -2.54
CA PRO A 31 -14.85 21.55 -1.87
C PRO A 31 -14.89 21.09 -0.41
N PHE A 32 -13.89 20.32 -0.02
CA PHE A 32 -13.64 19.91 1.37
C PHE A 32 -13.24 21.15 2.18
N VAL A 33 -14.18 21.69 2.96
CA VAL A 33 -13.92 22.79 3.90
C VAL A 33 -13.24 22.18 5.13
N ASN A 34 -11.94 22.42 5.27
CA ASN A 34 -11.21 22.13 6.50
C ASN A 34 -11.62 23.14 7.59
N THR A 35 -12.47 22.74 8.52
CA THR A 35 -12.65 23.42 9.81
C THR A 35 -11.85 22.71 10.89
N TYR A 36 -10.54 22.91 10.90
CA TYR A 36 -9.72 22.61 12.07
C TYR A 36 -9.19 23.91 12.65
N LYS A 37 -9.72 24.25 13.82
CA LYS A 37 -9.21 25.27 14.73
C LYS A 37 -7.81 24.80 15.17
N VAL A 38 -6.76 25.43 14.64
CA VAL A 38 -5.39 25.20 15.10
C VAL A 38 -5.19 26.05 16.34
N GLU A 39 -5.19 25.41 17.52
CA GLU A 39 -4.61 26.01 18.72
C GLU A 39 -3.09 26.01 18.54
N ALA A 40 -2.58 27.12 18.00
CA ALA A 40 -1.15 27.32 17.83
C ALA A 40 -0.52 27.66 19.18
N GLU A 41 0.14 26.69 19.80
CA GLU A 41 1.13 26.95 20.85
C GLU A 41 2.26 27.81 20.27
N ASN A 42 2.32 29.05 20.74
CA ASN A 42 3.22 30.09 20.28
C ASN A 42 4.63 29.85 20.85
N GLN A 43 5.37 28.88 20.32
CA GLN A 43 6.82 28.78 20.57
C GLN A 43 7.53 29.88 19.75
N ARG A 44 7.62 31.07 20.35
CA ARG A 44 8.33 32.22 19.79
C ARG A 44 9.81 31.85 19.60
N ARG A 45 10.23 31.70 18.34
CA ARG A 45 11.67 31.67 17.99
C ARG A 45 12.28 33.03 18.35
N PRO A 46 13.46 33.11 18.97
CA PRO A 46 14.09 34.39 19.26
C PRO A 46 14.45 35.10 17.96
N CYS A 47 13.94 36.32 17.79
CA CYS A 47 14.23 37.20 16.66
C CYS A 47 15.72 37.57 16.68
N LEU A 48 16.42 37.43 15.55
CA LEU A 48 17.79 37.92 15.42
C LEU A 48 17.80 39.46 15.54
N PRO A 49 18.81 40.05 16.21
CA PRO A 49 18.88 41.50 16.40
C PRO A 49 19.06 42.21 15.05
N TYR A 50 18.19 43.19 14.82
CA TYR A 50 18.23 44.08 13.67
C TYR A 50 19.49 44.96 13.74
N ILE A 51 20.36 44.88 12.72
CA ILE A 51 21.54 45.74 12.58
C ILE A 51 21.14 46.95 11.71
N PRO A 52 21.05 48.16 12.26
CA PRO A 52 20.76 49.35 11.45
C PRO A 52 22.00 49.71 10.61
N TYR A 53 21.85 49.76 9.29
CA TYR A 53 22.89 50.25 8.36
C TYR A 53 22.44 51.60 7.76
N GLN A 54 23.38 52.53 7.57
CA GLN A 54 23.10 53.88 7.05
C GLN A 54 22.91 53.90 5.52
N ASN A 55 21.88 54.64 5.09
CA ASN A 55 21.53 55.13 3.74
C ASN A 55 22.47 54.71 2.60
N ILE A 56 22.17 53.56 1.98
CA ILE A 56 22.49 53.34 0.56
C ILE A 56 21.17 53.57 -0.18
N ASP A 57 21.21 54.40 -1.24
CA ASP A 57 20.05 54.60 -2.09
C ASP A 57 19.54 53.25 -2.62
N PRO A 58 18.23 52.98 -2.59
CA PRO A 58 17.70 51.71 -3.06
C PRO A 58 18.13 51.49 -4.53
N PRO A 59 18.46 50.25 -4.93
CA PRO A 59 18.88 49.98 -6.29
C PRO A 59 17.78 50.47 -7.26
N PRO A 60 18.17 51.08 -8.40
CA PRO A 60 17.20 51.62 -9.34
C PRO A 60 16.21 50.53 -9.77
N PRO A 61 14.92 50.85 -9.91
CA PRO A 61 13.93 49.88 -10.33
C PRO A 61 14.31 49.30 -11.70
N PRO A 62 14.11 48.00 -11.94
CA PRO A 62 14.45 47.39 -13.23
C PRO A 62 13.74 48.15 -14.36
N CYS A 63 14.51 48.62 -15.34
CA CYS A 63 14.00 49.32 -16.53
C CYS A 63 12.87 48.51 -17.17
N LYS A 64 11.69 49.12 -17.33
CA LYS A 64 10.51 48.53 -17.97
C LYS A 64 10.63 48.50 -19.50
N THR A 65 11.78 48.13 -20.05
CA THR A 65 11.90 47.76 -21.46
C THR A 65 11.47 46.31 -21.59
N SER A 66 10.21 46.10 -21.95
CA SER A 66 9.56 44.80 -22.17
C SER A 66 10.15 43.98 -23.33
N GLU A 67 11.13 44.52 -24.06
CA GLU A 67 11.69 43.91 -25.28
C GLU A 67 12.91 43.04 -25.02
N THR A 68 13.49 43.05 -23.81
CA THR A 68 14.67 42.26 -23.44
C THR A 68 14.36 41.08 -22.50
N LEU A 69 13.09 40.67 -22.39
CA LEU A 69 12.74 39.43 -21.72
C LEU A 69 12.77 38.30 -22.74
N TRP A 70 13.76 37.42 -22.59
CA TRP A 70 13.90 36.20 -23.38
C TRP A 70 12.57 35.42 -23.33
N LYS A 71 11.84 35.37 -24.45
CA LYS A 71 10.60 34.62 -24.55
C LYS A 71 10.92 33.17 -24.83
N TYR A 72 10.42 32.28 -23.98
CA TYR A 72 10.58 30.85 -24.21
C TYR A 72 9.77 30.45 -25.45
N PRO A 73 10.36 29.80 -26.46
CA PRO A 73 9.62 29.34 -27.63
C PRO A 73 8.57 28.29 -27.21
N GLU A 74 7.30 28.57 -27.51
CA GLU A 74 6.21 27.60 -27.36
C GLU A 74 6.27 26.62 -28.53
N TYR A 75 6.53 25.35 -28.25
CA TYR A 75 6.53 24.30 -29.25
C TYR A 75 5.27 23.46 -29.12
N VAL A 76 4.45 23.45 -30.17
CA VAL A 76 3.22 22.63 -30.21
C VAL A 76 3.56 21.17 -30.52
N TYR A 77 4.54 20.92 -31.38
CA TYR A 77 4.93 19.57 -31.81
C TYR A 77 6.39 19.23 -31.49
N PHE A 78 6.65 18.00 -31.04
CA PHE A 78 7.98 17.51 -30.70
C PHE A 78 8.99 17.63 -31.86
N LYS A 79 8.55 17.40 -33.10
CA LYS A 79 9.43 17.46 -34.28
C LYS A 79 10.01 18.86 -34.51
N GLU A 80 9.23 19.90 -34.18
CA GLU A 80 9.64 21.30 -34.30
C GLU A 80 10.64 21.68 -33.21
N ARG A 81 10.40 21.22 -31.98
CA ARG A 81 11.33 21.38 -30.84
C ARG A 81 12.63 20.59 -31.01
N LEU A 82 12.58 19.40 -31.62
CA LEU A 82 13.77 18.61 -31.92
C LEU A 82 14.57 19.24 -33.07
N ALA A 83 13.88 19.83 -34.06
CA ALA A 83 14.51 20.48 -35.19
C ALA A 83 15.30 21.75 -34.77
N SER A 84 14.87 22.47 -33.73
CA SER A 84 15.63 23.63 -33.23
C SER A 84 16.98 23.28 -32.63
N PHE A 85 17.19 22.03 -32.18
CA PHE A 85 18.52 21.56 -31.76
C PHE A 85 19.51 21.36 -32.92
N LYS A 86 19.07 21.44 -34.18
CA LYS A 86 19.99 21.45 -35.33
C LYS A 86 20.83 22.73 -35.38
N ASP A 87 20.27 23.84 -34.89
CA ASP A 87 20.94 25.13 -34.81
C ASP A 87 21.72 25.30 -33.49
N TRP A 88 21.90 24.22 -32.72
CA TRP A 88 22.61 24.27 -31.44
C TRP A 88 24.07 24.72 -31.63
N PRO A 89 24.57 25.66 -30.80
CA PRO A 89 25.93 26.16 -30.96
C PRO A 89 26.96 25.04 -30.84
N LYS A 90 27.77 24.83 -31.89
CA LYS A 90 28.71 23.70 -31.99
C LYS A 90 29.76 23.65 -30.88
N TYR A 91 30.00 24.77 -30.20
CA TYR A 91 30.96 24.92 -29.12
C TYR A 91 30.37 24.61 -27.73
N LEU A 92 29.06 24.36 -27.62
CA LEU A 92 28.42 23.89 -26.39
C LEU A 92 28.12 22.40 -26.51
N LYS A 93 28.43 21.63 -25.45
CA LYS A 93 28.04 20.22 -25.38
C LYS A 93 26.50 20.14 -25.43
N GLY A 94 25.96 19.53 -26.49
CA GLY A 94 24.51 19.36 -26.63
C GLY A 94 23.90 18.53 -25.49
N PRO A 95 22.59 18.67 -25.23
CA PRO A 95 21.92 17.92 -24.18
C PRO A 95 22.01 16.40 -24.44
N SER A 96 22.31 15.62 -23.39
CA SER A 96 22.36 14.17 -23.49
C SER A 96 20.96 13.59 -23.75
N LYS A 97 20.87 12.41 -24.36
CA LYS A 97 19.60 11.66 -24.50
C LYS A 97 18.90 11.46 -23.14
N LYS A 98 19.68 11.34 -22.05
CA LYS A 98 19.17 11.29 -20.67
C LYS A 98 18.62 12.63 -20.18
N ASP A 99 19.19 13.75 -20.61
CA ASP A 99 18.75 15.10 -20.23
C ASP A 99 17.44 15.45 -20.95
N LEU A 100 17.32 15.06 -22.22
CA LEU A 100 16.09 15.17 -23.01
C LEU A 100 14.96 14.32 -22.41
N ALA A 101 15.27 13.09 -21.96
CA ALA A 101 14.30 12.24 -21.27
C ALA A 101 13.76 12.87 -19.99
N ARG A 102 14.66 13.47 -19.18
CA ARG A 102 14.32 14.13 -17.90
C ARG A 102 13.54 15.43 -18.07
N ALA A 103 13.78 16.16 -19.16
CA ALA A 103 13.08 17.40 -19.46
C ALA A 103 11.66 17.21 -20.03
N GLY A 104 11.12 15.99 -20.01
CA GLY A 104 9.80 15.67 -20.56
C GLY A 104 9.74 15.72 -22.10
N VAL A 105 10.88 15.92 -22.77
CA VAL A 105 10.95 16.03 -24.24
C VAL A 105 10.63 14.68 -24.91
N ILE A 106 10.69 13.55 -24.19
CA ILE A 106 10.52 12.18 -24.70
C ILE A 106 9.14 11.57 -24.31
N GLU A 107 8.23 12.33 -23.69
CA GLU A 107 7.00 11.74 -23.13
C GLU A 107 6.05 11.12 -24.16
N GLN A 108 6.09 11.51 -25.43
CA GLN A 108 5.18 10.96 -26.45
C GLN A 108 5.75 9.79 -27.27
N THR A 109 7.02 9.42 -27.12
CA THR A 109 7.60 8.25 -27.80
C THR A 109 7.91 7.10 -26.84
N PHE A 110 8.05 7.36 -25.54
CA PHE A 110 8.45 6.34 -24.56
C PHE A 110 7.55 5.09 -24.55
N PRO A 111 6.20 5.19 -24.55
CA PRO A 111 5.36 4.00 -24.58
C PRO A 111 5.52 3.21 -25.89
N ARG A 112 5.71 3.90 -27.03
CA ARG A 112 5.87 3.24 -28.34
C ARG A 112 7.21 2.52 -28.44
N ASP A 113 8.28 3.13 -27.94
CA ASP A 113 9.62 2.54 -27.96
C ASP A 113 9.70 1.28 -27.08
N VAL A 114 9.05 1.31 -25.90
CA VAL A 114 8.96 0.14 -25.01
C VAL A 114 8.15 -0.99 -25.65
N VAL A 115 7.01 -0.67 -26.26
CA VAL A 115 6.18 -1.68 -26.95
C VAL A 115 6.93 -2.28 -28.14
N GLN A 116 7.60 -1.46 -28.96
CA GLN A 116 8.41 -1.97 -30.08
C GLN A 116 9.58 -2.82 -29.58
N SER A 117 10.25 -2.42 -28.50
CA SER A 117 11.32 -3.21 -27.89
C SER A 117 10.80 -4.55 -27.41
N ILE A 118 9.69 -4.60 -26.66
CA ILE A 118 9.11 -5.85 -26.16
C ILE A 118 8.69 -6.75 -27.33
N ASN A 119 8.02 -6.19 -28.33
CA ASN A 119 7.51 -6.96 -29.47
C ASN A 119 8.63 -7.54 -30.35
N ASN A 120 9.79 -6.89 -30.42
CA ASN A 120 10.93 -7.33 -31.22
C ASN A 120 11.99 -8.08 -30.40
N THR A 121 11.81 -8.24 -29.09
CA THR A 121 12.74 -8.99 -28.24
C THR A 121 12.37 -10.48 -28.24
N PRO A 122 13.32 -11.39 -28.49
CA PRO A 122 13.06 -12.82 -28.45
C PRO A 122 12.68 -13.27 -27.03
N ASN A 123 11.55 -13.98 -26.90
CA ASN A 123 11.03 -14.45 -25.61
C ASN A 123 11.31 -15.95 -25.41
N ARG A 124 11.80 -16.31 -24.21
CA ARG A 124 12.02 -17.70 -23.81
C ARG A 124 10.75 -18.55 -23.91
N SER A 125 9.59 -17.99 -23.57
CA SER A 125 8.30 -18.71 -23.62
C SER A 125 7.83 -19.02 -25.04
N LEU A 126 8.33 -18.30 -26.04
CA LEU A 126 8.08 -18.52 -27.47
C LEU A 126 9.25 -19.23 -28.15
N ASN A 127 10.04 -20.00 -27.38
CA ASN A 127 11.24 -20.70 -27.86
C ASN A 127 12.25 -19.78 -28.58
N GLY A 128 12.42 -18.55 -28.12
CA GLY A 128 13.36 -17.58 -28.70
C GLY A 128 12.81 -16.80 -29.90
N ARG A 129 11.53 -16.96 -30.24
CA ARG A 129 10.84 -16.13 -31.24
C ARG A 129 10.42 -14.78 -30.63
N THR A 130 10.26 -13.76 -31.48
CA THR A 130 9.75 -12.45 -31.07
C THR A 130 8.22 -12.42 -31.13
N PRO A 131 7.52 -11.68 -30.24
CA PRO A 131 6.07 -11.51 -30.37
C PRO A 131 5.62 -10.97 -31.75
N ALA A 132 6.39 -10.05 -32.35
CA ALA A 132 6.08 -9.49 -33.66
C ALA A 132 6.18 -10.50 -34.81
N SER A 133 6.93 -11.59 -34.65
CA SER A 133 7.04 -12.65 -35.66
C SER A 133 5.90 -13.67 -35.61
N VAL A 134 4.96 -13.57 -34.64
CA VAL A 134 3.84 -14.50 -34.50
C VAL A 134 2.66 -14.03 -35.37
N ASN A 135 2.28 -14.87 -36.32
CA ASN A 135 1.20 -14.66 -37.28
C ASN A 135 0.20 -15.81 -37.19
N LYS A 136 -0.98 -15.65 -37.81
CA LYS A 136 -2.05 -16.66 -37.78
C LYS A 136 -1.61 -18.02 -38.35
N ASP A 137 -0.71 -18.03 -39.33
CA ASP A 137 -0.24 -19.26 -39.95
C ASP A 137 0.77 -20.03 -39.07
N ASN A 138 1.48 -19.34 -38.16
CA ASN A 138 2.48 -19.96 -37.28
C ASN A 138 2.01 -20.12 -35.84
N GLU A 139 0.82 -19.60 -35.50
CA GLU A 139 0.30 -19.60 -34.14
C GLU A 139 0.11 -21.02 -33.59
N GLU A 140 -0.30 -21.97 -34.45
CA GLU A 140 -0.48 -23.37 -34.06
C GLU A 140 0.84 -24.04 -33.71
N GLU A 141 1.88 -23.80 -34.50
CA GLU A 141 3.23 -24.32 -34.25
C GLU A 141 3.80 -23.73 -32.96
N VAL A 142 3.68 -22.41 -32.78
CA VAL A 142 4.13 -21.71 -31.57
C VAL A 142 3.39 -22.21 -30.32
N ARG A 143 2.07 -22.44 -30.43
CA ARG A 143 1.25 -22.99 -29.34
C ARG A 143 1.64 -24.43 -29.01
N LEU A 144 1.91 -25.25 -30.03
CA LEU A 144 2.35 -26.64 -29.87
C LEU A 144 3.74 -26.68 -29.19
N ASP A 145 4.66 -25.83 -29.64
CA ASP A 145 5.98 -25.63 -29.04
C ASP A 145 5.88 -25.17 -27.57
N SER A 146 5.00 -24.22 -27.26
CA SER A 146 4.91 -23.62 -25.92
C SER A 146 4.21 -24.50 -24.88
N TYR A 147 3.21 -25.28 -25.28
CA TYR A 147 2.38 -26.06 -24.35
C TYR A 147 2.59 -27.58 -24.42
N LEU A 148 2.90 -28.13 -25.60
CA LEU A 148 2.81 -29.58 -25.84
C LEU A 148 4.20 -30.23 -25.97
N ILE A 149 5.19 -29.53 -26.52
CA ILE A 149 6.55 -30.07 -26.67
C ILE A 149 7.34 -29.84 -25.38
N ARG A 150 6.99 -30.60 -24.34
CA ARG A 150 7.95 -30.88 -23.27
C ARG A 150 8.96 -31.88 -23.86
N ARG A 151 10.07 -31.40 -24.44
CA ARG A 151 11.16 -32.26 -24.92
C ARG A 151 11.54 -33.22 -23.80
N LYS A 152 11.17 -34.50 -23.95
CA LYS A 152 11.44 -35.58 -22.97
C LYS A 152 12.94 -35.80 -22.72
N SER A 153 13.82 -35.16 -23.49
CA SER A 153 15.26 -35.43 -23.52
C SER A 153 16.11 -34.59 -22.56
N ASP A 154 15.59 -33.51 -21.98
CA ASP A 154 16.35 -32.80 -20.94
C ASP A 154 16.12 -33.52 -19.63
N LYS A 155 17.01 -34.49 -19.36
CA LYS A 155 17.24 -35.21 -18.11
C LYS A 155 16.07 -35.08 -17.15
N VAL A 156 15.32 -36.16 -16.98
CA VAL A 156 14.51 -36.40 -15.78
C VAL A 156 15.46 -36.30 -14.58
N LYS A 157 15.81 -35.07 -14.17
CA LYS A 157 15.98 -34.73 -12.78
C LYS A 157 14.63 -35.14 -12.24
N THR A 158 14.59 -36.31 -11.63
CA THR A 158 13.51 -36.69 -10.74
C THR A 158 13.28 -35.43 -9.93
N LYS A 159 12.21 -34.69 -10.25
CA LYS A 159 11.81 -33.55 -9.43
C LYS A 159 11.60 -34.23 -8.09
N THR A 160 12.55 -34.12 -7.18
CA THR A 160 12.31 -34.38 -5.78
C THR A 160 11.07 -33.56 -5.52
N MET A 161 9.91 -34.22 -5.38
CA MET A 161 8.63 -33.57 -5.18
C MET A 161 8.89 -32.52 -4.12
N SER A 162 8.94 -31.25 -4.52
CA SER A 162 9.36 -30.20 -3.61
C SER A 162 8.32 -30.23 -2.52
N LYS A 163 8.74 -30.64 -1.31
CA LYS A 163 7.81 -30.77 -0.20
C LYS A 163 7.09 -29.42 -0.10
N PRO A 164 5.76 -29.42 0.02
CA PRO A 164 5.03 -28.17 0.12
C PRO A 164 5.59 -27.40 1.32
N LYS A 165 5.57 -26.07 1.24
CA LYS A 165 6.14 -25.23 2.31
C LYS A 165 5.53 -25.65 3.66
N PRO A 166 6.37 -25.84 4.69
CA PRO A 166 5.87 -26.24 5.99
C PRO A 166 4.97 -25.15 6.57
N TYR A 167 3.96 -25.57 7.34
CA TYR A 167 3.16 -24.64 8.11
C TYR A 167 3.99 -24.03 9.24
N THR A 168 4.08 -22.71 9.29
CA THR A 168 4.77 -21.99 10.37
C THR A 168 3.98 -22.06 11.68
N LEU A 169 2.66 -21.89 11.61
CA LEU A 169 1.75 -21.85 12.75
C LEU A 169 0.94 -23.14 12.89
N LYS A 170 0.61 -23.52 14.13
CA LYS A 170 -0.17 -24.72 14.46
C LYS A 170 -1.65 -24.40 14.65
N ILE A 171 -2.49 -25.41 14.48
CA ILE A 171 -3.91 -25.31 14.83
C ILE A 171 -4.00 -25.16 16.35
N GLY A 172 -4.83 -24.23 16.83
CA GLY A 172 -4.94 -23.87 18.25
C GLY A 172 -3.96 -22.81 18.73
N ASP A 173 -2.99 -22.36 17.90
CA ASP A 173 -2.14 -21.24 18.26
C ASP A 173 -2.97 -19.94 18.33
N GLN A 174 -2.70 -19.13 19.36
CA GLN A 174 -3.22 -17.78 19.50
C GLN A 174 -2.43 -16.81 18.61
N VAL A 175 -3.13 -15.96 17.87
CA VAL A 175 -2.55 -15.04 16.89
C VAL A 175 -3.23 -13.68 16.88
N ARG A 176 -2.50 -12.66 16.44
CA ARG A 176 -3.02 -11.33 16.07
C ARG A 176 -2.95 -11.13 14.57
N ILE A 177 -3.80 -10.26 14.03
CA ILE A 177 -3.90 -9.96 12.59
C ILE A 177 -3.27 -8.59 12.32
N THR A 178 -2.61 -8.41 11.18
CA THR A 178 -2.10 -7.10 10.75
C THR A 178 -3.23 -6.15 10.36
N HIS A 179 -3.10 -4.86 10.70
CA HIS A 179 -3.95 -3.81 10.18
C HIS A 179 -3.72 -3.56 8.68
N LEU A 180 -4.75 -3.06 7.99
CA LEU A 180 -4.64 -2.53 6.63
C LEU A 180 -3.67 -1.33 6.60
N LYS A 181 -2.72 -1.35 5.66
CA LYS A 181 -1.77 -0.25 5.53
C LYS A 181 -2.43 1.02 5.00
N ARG A 182 -2.12 2.15 5.63
CA ARG A 182 -2.57 3.49 5.18
C ARG A 182 -1.44 4.24 4.47
N VAL A 183 -1.78 5.11 3.52
CA VAL A 183 -0.82 5.87 2.67
C VAL A 183 0.24 6.63 3.49
N PHE A 184 -0.11 7.10 4.68
CA PHE A 184 0.77 7.84 5.58
C PHE A 184 0.93 7.17 6.95
N GLN A 185 0.91 5.83 6.98
CA GLN A 185 1.19 5.10 8.23
C GLN A 185 2.64 5.32 8.64
N ARG A 186 2.84 5.67 9.92
CA ARG A 186 4.17 5.86 10.49
C ARG A 186 4.68 4.55 11.06
N ASP A 187 6.00 4.37 11.11
CA ASP A 187 6.60 3.11 11.58
C ASP A 187 6.35 2.83 13.07
N TYR A 188 6.03 3.86 13.87
CA TYR A 188 5.65 3.69 15.27
C TYR A 188 4.16 3.44 15.48
N ASP A 189 3.34 3.50 14.43
CA ASP A 189 1.94 3.14 14.53
C ASP A 189 1.79 1.62 14.71
N GLN A 190 0.81 1.21 15.51
CA GLN A 190 0.58 -0.20 15.78
C GLN A 190 0.22 -0.99 14.51
N THR A 191 1.01 -2.02 14.20
CA THR A 191 0.84 -2.83 12.98
C THR A 191 -0.18 -3.95 13.13
N TYR A 192 -0.42 -4.45 14.34
CA TYR A 192 -1.29 -5.61 14.60
C TYR A 192 -2.47 -5.25 15.51
N THR A 193 -3.59 -5.95 15.35
CA THR A 193 -4.79 -5.82 16.19
C THR A 193 -4.49 -6.12 17.66
N GLU A 194 -5.25 -5.50 18.57
CA GLU A 194 -5.15 -5.85 20.00
C GLU A 194 -5.90 -7.15 20.32
N GLU A 195 -7.01 -7.40 19.60
CA GLU A 195 -7.81 -8.62 19.60
C GLU A 195 -6.98 -9.86 19.24
N VAL A 196 -7.26 -10.97 19.93
CA VAL A 196 -6.54 -12.24 19.78
C VAL A 196 -7.48 -13.29 19.21
N PHE A 197 -6.97 -14.02 18.23
CA PHE A 197 -7.69 -15.04 17.48
C PHE A 197 -7.03 -16.40 17.64
N ILE A 198 -7.76 -17.45 17.30
CA ILE A 198 -7.28 -18.83 17.35
C ILE A 198 -7.30 -19.41 15.94
N ILE A 199 -6.22 -20.09 15.56
CA ILE A 199 -6.18 -20.81 14.28
C ILE A 199 -7.07 -22.06 14.38
N LYS A 200 -8.19 -22.07 13.65
CA LYS A 200 -9.13 -23.20 13.59
C LYS A 200 -8.72 -24.23 12.56
N SER A 201 -8.29 -23.79 11.38
CA SER A 201 -7.88 -24.68 10.29
C SER A 201 -6.79 -24.05 9.43
N ARG A 202 -6.05 -24.91 8.72
CA ARG A 202 -5.00 -24.50 7.78
C ARG A 202 -5.01 -25.43 6.57
N HIS A 203 -4.71 -24.88 5.41
CA HIS A 203 -4.58 -25.63 4.16
C HIS A 203 -3.48 -25.00 3.30
N ILE A 204 -3.05 -25.71 2.25
CA ILE A 204 -2.06 -25.20 1.29
C ILE A 204 -2.76 -24.99 -0.04
N SER A 205 -2.58 -23.81 -0.62
CA SER A 205 -3.01 -23.48 -1.98
C SER A 205 -1.81 -22.94 -2.75
N GLN A 206 -1.55 -23.47 -3.95
CA GLN A 206 -0.42 -23.05 -4.79
C GLN A 206 0.93 -23.03 -4.04
N ASP A 207 1.21 -24.05 -3.22
CA ASP A 207 2.41 -24.15 -2.35
C ASP A 207 2.54 -23.05 -1.27
N ILE A 208 1.47 -22.33 -0.97
CA ILE A 208 1.42 -21.28 0.05
C ILE A 208 0.49 -21.73 1.21
N PRO A 209 0.96 -21.68 2.46
CA PRO A 209 0.13 -22.00 3.63
C PRO A 209 -0.87 -20.88 3.92
N ILE A 210 -2.14 -21.26 4.06
CA ILE A 210 -3.27 -20.39 4.32
C ILE A 210 -3.99 -20.84 5.59
N TYR A 211 -4.38 -19.88 6.41
CA TYR A 211 -4.99 -20.09 7.73
C TYR A 211 -6.40 -19.52 7.79
N LYS A 212 -7.29 -20.20 8.51
CA LYS A 212 -8.61 -19.70 8.88
C LYS A 212 -8.70 -19.55 10.39
N LEU A 213 -9.26 -18.43 10.81
CA LEU A 213 -9.28 -18.00 12.20
C LEU A 213 -10.69 -18.06 12.77
N VAL A 214 -10.75 -18.26 14.07
CA VAL A 214 -11.93 -18.03 14.89
C VAL A 214 -11.56 -17.05 16.00
N ASP A 215 -12.56 -16.34 16.47
CA ASP A 215 -12.46 -15.46 17.62
C ASP A 215 -12.46 -16.27 18.95
N MET A 216 -12.18 -15.62 20.08
CA MET A 216 -12.18 -16.22 21.41
C MET A 216 -13.55 -16.79 21.83
N MET A 217 -14.64 -16.35 21.19
CA MET A 217 -16.00 -16.91 21.35
C MET A 217 -16.31 -18.03 20.33
N ASP A 218 -15.31 -18.58 19.65
CA ASP A 218 -15.42 -19.57 18.56
C ASP A 218 -16.26 -19.10 17.34
N GLU A 219 -16.40 -17.79 17.17
CA GLU A 219 -17.04 -17.19 15.99
C GLU A 219 -16.05 -17.20 14.81
N PRO A 220 -16.40 -17.78 13.64
CA PRO A 220 -15.51 -17.80 12.49
C PRO A 220 -15.37 -16.42 11.87
N ILE A 221 -14.12 -16.06 11.54
CA ILE A 221 -13.80 -14.81 10.86
C ILE A 221 -13.89 -15.03 9.36
N LEU A 222 -14.53 -14.09 8.67
CA LEU A 222 -14.56 -14.09 7.22
C LEU A 222 -13.19 -13.74 6.67
N GLY A 223 -12.65 -14.62 5.83
CA GLY A 223 -11.39 -14.42 5.14
C GLY A 223 -10.46 -15.61 5.24
N SER A 224 -9.27 -15.44 4.68
CA SER A 224 -8.19 -16.42 4.72
C SER A 224 -6.88 -15.65 4.82
N PHE A 225 -6.03 -16.07 5.73
CA PHE A 225 -4.87 -15.28 6.14
C PHE A 225 -3.57 -16.01 5.82
N TYR A 226 -2.58 -15.26 5.37
CA TYR A 226 -1.23 -15.78 5.18
C TYR A 226 -0.45 -15.76 6.49
N ALA A 227 0.59 -16.60 6.57
CA ALA A 227 1.47 -16.64 7.75
C ALA A 227 2.06 -15.26 8.11
N ASN A 228 2.34 -14.41 7.11
CA ASN A 228 2.97 -13.11 7.30
C ASN A 228 2.03 -12.07 7.92
N GLU A 229 0.72 -12.28 7.80
CA GLU A 229 -0.32 -11.39 8.33
C GLU A 229 -0.66 -11.76 9.78
N LEU A 230 -0.11 -12.88 10.27
CA LEU A 230 -0.40 -13.43 11.58
C LEU A 230 0.82 -13.33 12.48
N GLN A 231 0.64 -12.72 13.65
CA GLN A 231 1.64 -12.73 14.71
C GLN A 231 1.22 -13.70 15.79
N LYS A 232 2.03 -14.73 16.06
CA LYS A 232 1.81 -15.63 17.20
C LYS A 232 1.94 -14.88 18.51
N VAL A 233 1.01 -15.12 19.43
CA VAL A 233 1.00 -14.54 20.77
C VAL A 233 0.81 -15.67 21.78
N THR A 234 1.42 -15.54 22.95
CA THR A 234 1.17 -16.40 24.11
C THR A 234 0.55 -15.56 25.20
N LYS A 235 -0.75 -15.74 25.46
CA LYS A 235 -1.49 -15.06 26.53
C LYS A 235 -1.84 -16.06 27.61
N ASP A 236 -1.19 -15.90 28.77
CA ASP A 236 -1.48 -16.67 29.97
C ASP A 236 -2.55 -15.97 30.82
N GLU A 237 -3.08 -16.66 31.83
CA GLU A 237 -4.10 -16.12 32.76
C GLU A 237 -3.63 -14.86 33.51
N ASN A 238 -2.31 -14.73 33.75
CA ASN A 238 -1.71 -13.57 34.40
C ASN A 238 -1.44 -12.39 33.44
N THR A 239 -1.92 -12.46 32.20
CA THR A 239 -1.67 -11.38 31.24
C THR A 239 -2.51 -10.16 31.54
N VAL A 240 -1.85 -9.00 31.62
CA VAL A 240 -2.53 -7.71 31.74
C VAL A 240 -3.15 -7.32 30.40
N TRP A 241 -4.45 -7.01 30.43
CA TRP A 241 -5.22 -6.52 29.29
C TRP A 241 -5.44 -5.01 29.42
N ARG A 242 -5.37 -4.29 28.30
CA ARG A 242 -5.60 -2.85 28.26
C ARG A 242 -7.10 -2.56 28.26
N ILE A 243 -7.51 -1.63 29.12
CA ILE A 243 -8.89 -1.15 29.20
C ILE A 243 -8.97 0.15 28.40
N GLU A 244 -9.94 0.25 27.49
CA GLU A 244 -10.23 1.48 26.74
C GLU A 244 -11.01 2.45 27.61
N LYS A 245 -12.09 1.96 28.22
CA LYS A 245 -12.98 2.77 29.06
C LYS A 245 -13.79 1.94 30.03
N ILE A 246 -14.13 2.56 31.16
CA ILE A 246 -15.10 2.04 32.12
C ILE A 246 -16.48 2.56 31.74
N LEU A 247 -17.45 1.67 31.55
CA LEU A 247 -18.79 2.01 31.06
C LEU A 247 -19.79 2.23 32.19
N LYS A 248 -19.77 1.34 33.19
CA LYS A 248 -20.72 1.33 34.30
C LYS A 248 -20.03 0.83 35.57
N GLU A 249 -20.46 1.33 36.71
CA GLU A 249 -20.08 0.83 38.03
C GLU A 249 -21.32 0.31 38.75
N ARG A 250 -21.19 -0.84 39.42
CA ARG A 250 -22.23 -1.37 40.29
C ARG A 250 -21.66 -1.72 41.66
N LYS A 251 -22.45 -1.44 42.70
CA LYS A 251 -22.17 -1.86 44.06
C LYS A 251 -23.05 -3.06 44.39
N THR A 252 -22.42 -4.22 44.55
CA THR A 252 -23.02 -5.41 45.17
C THR A 252 -22.69 -5.37 46.66
N LYS A 253 -23.49 -6.02 47.52
CA LYS A 253 -23.37 -5.96 49.00
C LYS A 253 -21.92 -6.06 49.52
N ASP A 254 -21.09 -6.90 48.89
CA ASP A 254 -19.71 -7.14 49.35
C ASP A 254 -18.61 -6.70 48.36
N ARG A 255 -18.96 -6.27 47.13
CA ARG A 255 -17.96 -5.95 46.07
C ARG A 255 -18.41 -4.81 45.15
N THR A 256 -17.43 -3.99 44.76
CA THR A 256 -17.57 -3.02 43.66
C THR A 256 -17.07 -3.64 42.37
N GLU A 257 -17.94 -3.71 41.38
CA GLU A 257 -17.62 -4.23 40.05
C GLU A 257 -17.82 -3.13 39.02
N VAL A 258 -16.98 -3.14 37.99
CA VAL A 258 -17.06 -2.20 36.88
C VAL A 258 -17.14 -2.95 35.57
N LYS A 259 -18.03 -2.48 34.69
CA LYS A 259 -18.14 -2.97 33.33
C LYS A 259 -17.11 -2.26 32.47
N VAL A 260 -16.18 -3.01 31.91
CA VAL A 260 -15.08 -2.47 31.12
C VAL A 260 -15.26 -2.75 29.64
N ARG A 261 -14.77 -1.81 28.82
CA ARG A 261 -14.49 -2.04 27.42
C ARG A 261 -13.00 -2.29 27.25
N TRP A 262 -12.66 -3.41 26.63
CA TRP A 262 -11.28 -3.78 26.34
C TRP A 262 -10.77 -3.03 25.10
N ALA A 263 -9.52 -2.55 25.17
CA ALA A 263 -8.92 -1.78 24.10
C ALA A 263 -8.73 -2.63 22.83
N GLY A 264 -9.30 -2.14 21.72
CA GLY A 264 -9.22 -2.80 20.42
C GLY A 264 -10.00 -4.11 20.32
N TRP A 265 -10.96 -4.37 21.22
CA TRP A 265 -11.89 -5.50 21.15
C TRP A 265 -13.32 -5.03 20.85
N PRO A 266 -14.14 -5.85 20.18
CA PRO A 266 -15.54 -5.51 19.94
C PRO A 266 -16.38 -5.55 21.23
N ASN A 267 -17.46 -4.76 21.26
CA ASN A 267 -18.34 -4.57 22.42
C ASN A 267 -18.93 -5.87 23.00
N LYS A 268 -18.95 -6.96 22.23
CA LYS A 268 -19.41 -8.28 22.67
C LYS A 268 -18.54 -8.87 23.79
N PHE A 269 -17.29 -8.41 23.92
CA PHE A 269 -16.37 -8.82 24.98
C PHE A 269 -16.43 -7.96 26.24
N ASP A 270 -17.30 -6.95 26.29
CA ASP A 270 -17.44 -6.11 27.48
C ASP A 270 -17.83 -6.98 28.70
N SER A 271 -16.97 -7.02 29.71
CA SER A 271 -17.16 -7.86 30.90
C SER A 271 -17.17 -7.05 32.19
N TRP A 272 -17.75 -7.63 33.25
CA TRP A 272 -17.70 -7.08 34.59
C TRP A 272 -16.46 -7.63 35.29
N ILE A 273 -15.62 -6.73 35.82
CA ILE A 273 -14.42 -7.08 36.58
C ILE A 273 -14.47 -6.40 37.96
N ALA A 274 -13.73 -6.96 38.93
CA ALA A 274 -13.63 -6.35 40.24
C ALA A 274 -12.80 -5.06 40.14
N LYS A 275 -13.22 -4.01 40.85
CA LYS A 275 -12.51 -2.72 40.86
C LYS A 275 -11.06 -2.85 41.36
N GLY A 276 -10.79 -3.83 42.24
CA GLY A 276 -9.46 -4.10 42.77
C GLY A 276 -8.48 -4.74 41.77
N ASP A 277 -8.97 -5.33 40.67
CA ASP A 277 -8.12 -5.95 39.65
C ASP A 277 -7.58 -4.92 38.65
N ILE A 278 -8.10 -3.68 38.70
CA ILE A 278 -7.69 -2.58 37.84
C ILE A 278 -6.43 -1.95 38.41
N LYS A 279 -5.39 -1.89 37.58
CA LYS A 279 -4.14 -1.20 37.88
C LYS A 279 -4.12 0.11 37.12
N ASP A 280 -4.15 1.22 37.84
CA ASP A 280 -3.89 2.53 37.25
C ASP A 280 -2.43 2.57 36.77
N THR A 281 -2.22 3.03 35.54
CA THR A 281 -0.90 3.13 34.89
C THR A 281 -0.41 4.56 34.93
#